data_AF-A0A561BGF5-F1
#
_entry.id   AF-A0A561BGF5-F1
#
_cell.length_a   1.000
_cell.length_b   1.000
_cell.length_c   1.000
_cell.angle_alpha   90.00
_cell.angle_beta   90.00
_cell.angle_gamma   90.00
#
_symmetry.space_group_name_H-M   'P 1'
#
loop_
_entity.id
_entity.type
_entity.pdbx_description
1 polymer ?
#
loop_
_entity_poly.entity_id
_entity_poly.type
_entity_poly.pdbx_seq_one_letter_code
_entity_poly.pdbx_strand_id
1 'polypeptide(L)'
;MTESEDIELWDNARKVWEPGTLWRQPDTQLVLRAEEQWRGWMEGVAAINVDRELGVTLPFTYAHWPWGFIAVQASRSLREEVYAVTRTINPGTDGQRVWVEGLMHLSTYEHACRAESHKGKPGIYLDLIATAPWNLPGVLTPPRYQLVGKILMRQAVDISRDLGFKGRVGLHALDDAALWYEKKIGMVSLGRDPKKENLEYFELEEAAAEAFYPLEGDDDEENPA
;
A
#
# COMPACT_ATOMS: atom_id res chain seq x y z
N MET A 1 3.93 -0.05 -20.41
CA MET A 1 4.43 -1.43 -20.50
C MET A 1 4.41 -1.97 -19.09
N THR A 2 3.87 -3.16 -18.87
CA THR A 2 3.87 -3.77 -17.53
C THR A 2 5.29 -4.23 -17.20
N GLU A 3 5.79 -3.80 -16.06
CA GLU A 3 7.11 -4.14 -15.54
C GLU A 3 6.95 -4.81 -14.18
N SER A 4 7.89 -5.67 -13.81
CA SER A 4 7.84 -6.37 -12.52
C SER A 4 9.22 -6.58 -11.94
N GLU A 5 9.29 -6.59 -10.61
CA GLU A 5 10.49 -6.97 -9.87
C GLU A 5 10.14 -7.99 -8.78
N ASP A 6 11.13 -8.84 -8.48
CA ASP A 6 11.03 -9.81 -7.40
C ASP A 6 11.24 -9.10 -6.05
N ILE A 7 10.39 -9.44 -5.09
CA ILE A 7 10.42 -8.91 -3.73
C ILE A 7 10.23 -10.06 -2.74
N GLU A 8 10.48 -9.79 -1.46
CA GLU A 8 10.21 -10.74 -0.38
C GLU A 8 9.11 -10.21 0.53
N LEU A 9 8.23 -11.11 0.95
CA LEU A 9 7.14 -10.85 1.88
C LEU A 9 7.32 -11.70 3.12
N TRP A 10 7.18 -11.10 4.29
CA TRP A 10 7.27 -11.85 5.54
C TRP A 10 5.94 -12.55 5.86
N ASP A 11 5.91 -13.89 5.85
CA ASP A 11 4.77 -14.70 6.31
C ASP A 11 4.82 -14.85 7.82
N ASN A 12 3.85 -14.22 8.49
CA ASN A 12 3.77 -14.16 9.94
C ASN A 12 3.42 -15.50 10.59
N ALA A 13 2.64 -16.33 9.89
CA ALA A 13 2.20 -17.62 10.41
C ALA A 13 3.33 -18.65 10.32
N ARG A 14 4.14 -18.57 9.25
CA ARG A 14 5.25 -19.49 9.01
C ARG A 14 6.59 -19.00 9.55
N LYS A 15 6.71 -17.70 9.83
CA LYS A 15 7.97 -17.04 10.24
C LYS A 15 9.07 -17.24 9.20
N VAL A 16 8.73 -17.02 7.93
CA VAL A 16 9.65 -17.15 6.79
C VAL A 16 9.40 -16.03 5.78
N TRP A 17 10.45 -15.68 5.03
CA TRP A 17 10.33 -14.89 3.83
C TRP A 17 9.76 -15.74 2.69
N GLU A 18 8.70 -15.26 2.06
CA GLU A 18 8.09 -15.84 0.87
C GLU A 18 8.31 -14.91 -0.34
N PRO A 19 8.56 -15.48 -1.53
CA PRO A 19 8.71 -14.68 -2.74
C PRO A 19 7.39 -14.00 -3.12
N GLY A 20 7.51 -12.74 -3.50
CA GLY A 20 6.45 -11.93 -4.08
C GLY A 20 6.93 -11.22 -5.35
N THR A 21 6.01 -10.49 -5.97
CA THR A 21 6.31 -9.70 -7.16
C THR A 21 5.65 -8.34 -7.01
N LEU A 22 6.43 -7.27 -7.17
CA LEU A 22 5.93 -5.91 -7.33
C LEU A 22 5.74 -5.64 -8.83
N TRP A 23 4.52 -5.29 -9.21
CA TRP A 23 4.15 -4.94 -10.58
C TRP A 23 3.98 -3.44 -10.70
N ARG A 24 4.59 -2.88 -11.74
CA ARG A 24 4.33 -1.52 -12.23
C ARG A 24 3.38 -1.59 -13.41
N GLN A 25 2.35 -0.74 -13.39
CA GLN A 25 1.29 -0.71 -14.40
C GLN A 25 0.74 -2.14 -14.66
N PRO A 26 0.26 -2.83 -13.60
CA PRO A 26 -0.29 -4.16 -13.75
C PRO A 26 -1.45 -4.16 -14.73
N ASP A 27 -1.69 -5.29 -15.40
CA ASP A 27 -2.84 -5.41 -16.27
C ASP A 27 -4.15 -5.26 -15.46
N THR A 28 -5.21 -4.78 -16.11
CA THR A 28 -6.49 -4.54 -15.45
C THR A 28 -7.11 -5.82 -14.87
N GLN A 29 -6.85 -7.00 -15.44
CA GLN A 29 -7.38 -8.26 -14.91
C GLN A 29 -6.75 -8.61 -13.55
N LEU A 30 -5.44 -8.33 -13.37
CA LEU A 30 -4.78 -8.49 -12.08
C LEU A 30 -5.38 -7.57 -11.02
N VAL A 31 -5.70 -6.32 -11.38
CA VAL A 31 -6.32 -5.37 -10.46
C VAL A 31 -7.77 -5.74 -10.12
N LEU A 32 -8.57 -6.14 -11.11
CA LEU A 32 -9.94 -6.64 -10.89
C LEU A 32 -9.95 -7.89 -10.00
N ARG A 33 -8.97 -8.77 -10.18
CA ARG A 33 -8.79 -9.94 -9.31
C ARG A 33 -8.57 -9.53 -7.86
N ALA A 34 -7.86 -8.44 -7.58
CA ALA A 34 -7.71 -7.93 -6.22
C ALA A 34 -9.08 -7.59 -5.61
N GLU A 35 -9.92 -6.85 -6.34
CA GLU A 35 -11.27 -6.49 -5.88
C GLU A 35 -12.12 -7.73 -5.57
N GLU A 36 -12.10 -8.73 -6.46
CA GLU A 36 -12.82 -9.99 -6.27
C GLU A 36 -12.30 -10.77 -5.07
N GLN A 37 -10.98 -10.91 -4.94
CA GLN A 37 -10.33 -11.63 -3.85
C GLN A 37 -10.61 -10.98 -2.50
N TRP A 38 -10.44 -9.66 -2.41
CA TRP A 38 -10.61 -8.90 -1.18
C TRP A 38 -12.07 -8.87 -0.76
N ARG A 39 -12.99 -8.63 -1.70
CA ARG A 39 -14.43 -8.67 -1.45
C ARG A 39 -14.89 -10.05 -0.99
N GLY A 40 -14.56 -11.10 -1.74
CA GLY A 40 -14.98 -12.46 -1.43
C GLY A 40 -14.45 -12.94 -0.08
N TRP A 41 -13.21 -12.56 0.28
CA TRP A 41 -12.65 -12.87 1.59
C TRP A 41 -13.38 -12.13 2.72
N MET A 42 -13.65 -10.83 2.54
CA MET A 42 -14.36 -10.01 3.52
C MET A 42 -15.81 -10.48 3.74
N GLU A 43 -16.52 -10.84 2.68
CA GLU A 43 -17.86 -11.44 2.75
C GLU A 43 -17.83 -12.77 3.52
N GLY A 44 -16.82 -13.61 3.26
CA GLY A 44 -16.62 -14.84 4.01
C GLY A 44 -16.38 -14.61 5.51
N VAL A 45 -15.56 -13.63 5.87
CA VAL A 45 -15.30 -13.27 7.28
C VAL A 45 -16.54 -12.68 7.94
N ALA A 46 -17.28 -11.80 7.26
CA ALA A 46 -18.51 -11.23 7.76
C ALA A 46 -19.56 -12.30 8.07
N ALA A 47 -19.73 -13.30 7.19
CA ALA A 47 -20.64 -14.42 7.41
C ALA A 47 -20.26 -15.23 8.66
N ILE A 48 -18.96 -15.50 8.88
CA ILE A 48 -18.47 -16.22 10.06
C ILE A 48 -18.70 -15.41 11.35
N ASN A 49 -18.54 -14.09 11.31
CA ASN A 49 -18.70 -13.24 12.50
C ASN A 49 -20.16 -13.09 12.94
N VAL A 50 -21.10 -13.02 11.99
CA VAL A 50 -22.54 -13.01 12.28
C VAL A 50 -22.95 -14.28 13.02
N ASP A 51 -22.40 -15.44 12.65
CA ASP A 51 -22.71 -16.71 13.28
C ASP A 51 -22.05 -16.92 14.66
N ARG A 52 -21.05 -16.10 15.04
CA ARG A 52 -20.22 -16.34 16.23
C ARG A 52 -20.17 -15.20 17.25
N GLU A 53 -20.89 -14.09 17.04
CA GLU A 53 -20.80 -12.86 17.85
C GLU A 53 -19.34 -12.39 18.08
N LEU A 54 -18.46 -12.63 17.10
CA LEU A 54 -17.06 -12.19 17.19
C LEU A 54 -17.02 -10.69 16.88
N GLY A 55 -16.56 -9.88 17.83
CA GLY A 55 -16.48 -8.41 17.76
C GLY A 55 -15.46 -7.84 16.75
N VAL A 56 -15.24 -8.52 15.62
CA VAL A 56 -14.39 -8.05 14.53
C VAL A 56 -15.15 -6.96 13.77
N THR A 57 -14.78 -5.70 14.01
CA THR A 57 -15.26 -4.58 13.20
C THR A 57 -14.41 -4.55 11.93
N LEU A 58 -14.99 -4.94 10.80
CA LEU A 58 -14.33 -4.78 9.50
C LEU A 58 -14.15 -3.28 9.24
N PRO A 59 -12.93 -2.78 9.00
CA PRO A 59 -12.76 -1.40 8.59
C PRO A 59 -13.55 -1.21 7.28
N PHE A 60 -14.58 -0.36 7.32
CA PHE A 60 -15.51 -0.11 6.21
C PHE A 60 -14.81 0.54 4.98
N THR A 61 -13.50 0.75 5.06
CA THR A 61 -12.65 1.53 4.16
C THR A 61 -12.09 0.75 2.97
N TYR A 62 -12.21 -0.58 2.90
CA TYR A 62 -11.61 -1.36 1.80
C TYR A 62 -12.54 -1.61 0.60
N ALA A 63 -13.87 -1.59 0.80
CA ALA A 63 -14.83 -2.04 -0.21
C ALA A 63 -15.25 -0.96 -1.22
N HIS A 64 -14.76 0.28 -1.07
CA HIS A 64 -15.29 1.43 -1.80
C HIS A 64 -14.37 1.97 -2.91
N TRP A 65 -13.13 1.49 -3.03
CA TRP A 65 -12.21 2.00 -4.04
C TRP A 65 -12.37 1.23 -5.35
N PRO A 66 -12.69 1.91 -6.47
CA PRO A 66 -12.89 1.26 -7.76
C PRO A 66 -11.53 1.05 -8.46
N TRP A 67 -10.66 0.23 -7.88
CA TRP A 67 -9.31 -0.06 -8.36
C TRP A 67 -9.26 -0.44 -9.84
N GLY A 68 -10.21 -1.23 -10.34
CA GLY A 68 -10.29 -1.57 -11.76
C GLY A 68 -10.47 -0.35 -12.65
N PHE A 69 -11.31 0.60 -12.24
CA PHE A 69 -11.50 1.86 -12.94
C PHE A 69 -10.24 2.74 -12.86
N ILE A 70 -9.61 2.82 -11.68
CA ILE A 70 -8.36 3.56 -11.46
C ILE A 70 -7.25 3.02 -12.38
N ALA A 71 -7.08 1.70 -12.46
CA ALA A 71 -6.08 1.09 -13.34
C ALA A 71 -6.32 1.39 -14.83
N VAL A 72 -7.60 1.39 -15.26
CA VAL A 72 -7.94 1.79 -16.64
C VAL A 72 -7.61 3.26 -16.89
N GLN A 73 -7.92 4.16 -15.94
CA GLN A 73 -7.59 5.57 -16.07
C GLN A 73 -6.07 5.80 -16.10
N ALA A 74 -5.33 5.17 -15.18
CA ALA A 74 -3.88 5.29 -15.10
C ALA A 74 -3.18 4.78 -16.37
N SER A 75 -3.65 3.66 -16.95
CA SER A 75 -3.11 3.11 -18.21
C SER A 75 -3.22 4.07 -19.41
N ARG A 76 -4.09 5.08 -19.31
CA ARG A 76 -4.31 6.12 -20.34
C ARG A 76 -3.61 7.43 -20.01
N SER A 77 -2.93 7.51 -18.87
CA SER A 77 -2.20 8.68 -18.41
C SER A 77 -0.70 8.43 -18.50
N LEU A 78 0.06 9.48 -18.78
CA LEU A 78 1.53 9.48 -18.66
C LEU A 78 2.00 9.91 -17.26
N ARG A 79 1.07 10.27 -16.39
CA ARG A 79 1.34 10.89 -15.09
C ARG A 79 0.78 10.10 -13.92
N GLU A 80 -0.04 9.09 -14.19
CA GLU A 80 -0.65 8.28 -13.14
C GLU A 80 -0.09 6.88 -13.23
N GLU A 81 0.32 6.34 -12.10
CA GLU A 81 0.90 5.00 -12.01
C GLU A 81 0.18 4.16 -10.98
N VAL A 82 -0.07 2.90 -11.36
CA VAL A 82 -0.61 1.87 -10.46
C VAL A 82 0.46 0.83 -10.22
N TYR A 83 0.55 0.39 -8.97
CA TYR A 83 1.42 -0.68 -8.53
C TYR A 83 0.64 -1.76 -7.80
N ALA A 84 1.06 -3.01 -7.95
CA ALA A 84 0.47 -4.14 -7.25
C ALA A 84 1.57 -5.02 -6.63
N VAL A 85 1.42 -5.34 -5.35
CA VAL A 85 2.21 -6.39 -4.71
C VAL A 85 1.42 -7.68 -4.81
N THR A 86 2.07 -8.74 -5.29
CA THR A 86 1.44 -10.04 -5.46
C THR A 86 2.31 -11.15 -4.92
N ARG A 87 1.70 -12.31 -4.73
CA ARG A 87 2.40 -13.56 -4.50
C ARG A 87 1.77 -14.68 -5.33
N THR A 88 2.59 -15.63 -5.73
CA THR A 88 2.11 -16.83 -6.43
C THR A 88 2.03 -17.98 -5.44
N ILE A 89 0.84 -18.53 -5.27
CA ILE A 89 0.66 -19.82 -4.60
C ILE A 89 0.61 -20.89 -5.68
N ASN A 90 1.36 -21.98 -5.47
CA ASN A 90 1.15 -23.24 -6.18
C ASN A 90 0.20 -24.11 -5.33
N PRO A 91 -1.13 -24.11 -5.53
CA PRO A 91 -2.06 -24.90 -4.73
C PRO A 91 -2.05 -26.39 -5.11
N GLY A 92 -0.99 -26.93 -5.73
CA GLY A 92 -0.94 -28.29 -6.25
C GLY A 92 -1.46 -28.39 -7.70
N THR A 93 -2.29 -29.39 -7.99
CA THR A 93 -2.72 -29.80 -9.34
C THR A 93 -3.56 -28.78 -10.12
N ASP A 94 -4.06 -27.73 -9.46
CA ASP A 94 -5.01 -26.77 -10.05
C ASP A 94 -4.36 -25.52 -10.67
N GLY A 95 -3.04 -25.57 -10.91
CA GLY A 95 -2.28 -24.49 -11.55
C GLY A 95 -1.98 -23.31 -10.63
N GLN A 96 -1.07 -22.45 -11.07
CA GLN A 96 -0.61 -21.27 -10.31
C GLN A 96 -1.75 -20.29 -10.06
N ARG A 97 -1.89 -19.84 -8.80
CA ARG A 97 -2.83 -18.78 -8.40
C ARG A 97 -2.07 -17.58 -7.89
N VAL A 98 -2.35 -16.41 -8.47
CA VAL A 98 -1.78 -15.14 -8.03
C VAL A 98 -2.74 -14.46 -7.06
N TRP A 99 -2.21 -14.07 -5.91
CA TRP A 99 -2.91 -13.31 -4.89
C TRP A 99 -2.37 -11.89 -4.84
N VAL A 100 -3.27 -10.91 -4.82
CA VAL A 100 -2.90 -9.50 -4.70
C VAL A 100 -2.89 -9.12 -3.23
N GLU A 101 -1.71 -8.74 -2.76
CA GLU A 101 -1.44 -8.46 -1.35
C GLU A 101 -1.49 -6.97 -1.03
N GLY A 102 -1.34 -6.10 -2.05
CA GLY A 102 -1.49 -4.66 -1.91
C GLY A 102 -1.56 -3.95 -3.26
N LEU A 103 -2.12 -2.75 -3.24
CA LEU A 103 -2.28 -1.86 -4.39
C LEU A 103 -1.89 -0.44 -4.01
N MET A 104 -1.31 0.28 -4.96
CA MET A 104 -1.00 1.71 -4.83
C MET A 104 -1.32 2.42 -6.14
N HIS A 105 -1.85 3.63 -6.04
CA HIS A 105 -2.04 4.58 -7.14
C HIS A 105 -1.42 5.92 -6.76
N LEU A 106 -0.62 6.49 -7.65
CA LEU A 106 0.05 7.76 -7.44
C LEU A 106 0.11 8.59 -8.71
N SER A 107 0.23 9.90 -8.53
CA SER A 107 0.52 10.85 -9.57
C SER A 107 2.00 11.23 -9.55
N THR A 108 2.69 11.02 -10.67
CA THR A 108 4.06 11.48 -10.94
C THR A 108 4.11 12.93 -11.43
N TYR A 109 2.95 13.59 -11.54
CA TYR A 109 2.91 15.03 -11.78
C TYR A 109 3.50 15.80 -10.59
N GLU A 110 4.15 16.93 -10.88
CA GLU A 110 4.75 17.77 -9.85
C GLU A 110 3.69 18.23 -8.84
N HIS A 111 3.81 17.70 -7.62
CA HIS A 111 3.12 18.18 -6.44
C HIS A 111 4.04 19.14 -5.68
N ALA A 112 3.59 20.38 -5.50
CA ALA A 112 4.34 21.38 -4.74
C ALA A 112 4.23 21.08 -3.24
N CYS A 113 5.35 20.71 -2.63
CA CYS A 113 5.40 20.34 -1.22
C CYS A 113 5.09 21.53 -0.31
N ARG A 114 4.52 21.26 0.86
CA ARG A 114 3.97 22.22 1.82
C ARG A 114 4.77 22.26 3.13
N ALA A 115 5.51 21.21 3.48
CA ALA A 115 6.35 21.19 4.69
C ALA A 115 7.46 22.24 4.58
N GLU A 116 7.79 22.88 5.70
CA GLU A 116 8.66 24.06 5.71
C GLU A 116 10.09 23.75 5.20
N SER A 117 10.60 22.53 5.47
CA SER A 117 11.93 22.05 5.05
C SER A 117 12.12 22.02 3.52
N HIS A 118 11.04 21.87 2.75
CA HIS A 118 11.07 21.70 1.30
C HIS A 118 9.90 22.40 0.58
N LYS A 119 9.37 23.45 1.18
CA LYS A 119 8.18 24.17 0.68
C LYS A 119 8.38 24.65 -0.75
N GLY A 120 7.41 24.36 -1.61
CA GLY A 120 7.42 24.70 -3.03
C GLY A 120 8.35 23.86 -3.89
N LYS A 121 9.11 22.91 -3.31
CA LYS A 121 9.90 21.95 -4.09
C LYS A 121 8.98 20.87 -4.67
N PRO A 122 9.37 20.26 -5.80
CA PRO A 122 8.59 19.20 -6.41
C PRO A 122 8.65 17.92 -5.57
N GLY A 123 7.52 17.23 -5.49
CA GLY A 123 7.31 15.89 -4.94
C GLY A 123 6.28 15.13 -5.78
N ILE A 124 6.08 13.85 -5.50
CA ILE A 124 4.95 13.10 -6.05
C ILE A 124 3.78 13.08 -5.06
N TYR A 125 2.59 12.76 -5.55
CA TYR A 125 1.41 12.62 -4.71
C TYR A 125 0.89 11.18 -4.76
N LEU A 126 0.77 10.55 -3.60
CA LEU A 126 0.17 9.22 -3.47
C LEU A 126 -1.33 9.42 -3.21
N ASP A 127 -2.15 9.02 -4.19
CA ASP A 127 -3.60 9.14 -4.12
C ASP A 127 -4.22 8.02 -3.28
N LEU A 128 -3.80 6.78 -3.51
CA LEU A 128 -4.36 5.61 -2.86
C LEU A 128 -3.28 4.58 -2.55
N ILE A 129 -3.35 3.97 -1.37
CA ILE A 129 -2.55 2.80 -0.99
C ILE A 129 -3.40 1.92 -0.09
N ALA A 130 -3.41 0.62 -0.38
CA ALA A 130 -4.11 -0.37 0.43
C ALA A 130 -3.34 -1.68 0.46
N THR A 131 -3.41 -2.37 1.58
CA THR A 131 -3.01 -3.76 1.71
C THR A 131 -4.25 -4.65 1.74
N ALA A 132 -4.08 -5.91 1.34
CA ALA A 132 -5.16 -6.88 1.35
C ALA A 132 -5.71 -7.08 2.77
N PRO A 133 -7.02 -7.34 2.94
CA PRO A 133 -7.64 -7.39 4.26
C PRO A 133 -7.01 -8.38 5.24
N TRP A 134 -6.54 -9.53 4.75
CA TRP A 134 -5.86 -10.55 5.56
C TRP A 134 -4.47 -10.12 6.05
N ASN A 135 -3.93 -8.99 5.58
CA ASN A 135 -2.67 -8.38 6.03
C ASN A 135 -2.89 -7.25 7.05
N LEU A 136 -4.13 -7.03 7.51
CA LEU A 136 -4.45 -5.93 8.42
C LEU A 136 -4.51 -6.37 9.88
N PRO A 137 -3.85 -5.64 10.80
CA PRO A 137 -4.07 -5.83 12.22
C PRO A 137 -5.52 -5.49 12.57
N GLY A 138 -6.18 -6.35 13.34
CA GLY A 138 -7.60 -6.21 13.71
C GLY A 138 -8.58 -6.95 12.80
N VAL A 139 -8.16 -7.36 11.60
CA VAL A 139 -8.95 -8.22 10.70
C VAL A 139 -8.48 -9.67 10.81
N LEU A 140 -7.17 -9.90 10.75
CA LEU A 140 -6.55 -11.19 11.04
C LEU A 140 -5.47 -11.01 12.12
N THR A 141 -5.43 -11.91 13.10
CA THR A 141 -4.41 -11.88 14.17
C THR A 141 -3.75 -13.27 14.29
N PRO A 142 -2.46 -13.40 13.96
CA PRO A 142 -1.59 -12.37 13.36
C PRO A 142 -2.01 -12.03 11.91
N PRO A 143 -1.72 -10.81 11.42
CA PRO A 143 -1.83 -10.49 9.99
C PRO A 143 -1.02 -11.49 9.17
N ARG A 144 -1.47 -11.85 7.97
CA ARG A 144 -0.83 -12.92 7.18
C ARG A 144 0.56 -12.52 6.68
N TYR A 145 0.65 -11.41 5.96
CA TYR A 145 1.91 -10.85 5.49
C TYR A 145 2.17 -9.47 6.08
N GLN A 146 3.44 -9.19 6.39
CA GLN A 146 3.91 -7.87 6.77
C GLN A 146 4.62 -7.16 5.61
N LEU A 147 4.96 -5.90 5.84
CA LEU A 147 5.78 -5.06 4.96
C LEU A 147 5.17 -4.66 3.62
N VAL A 148 4.03 -5.20 3.21
CA VAL A 148 3.39 -4.82 1.93
C VAL A 148 3.22 -3.31 1.77
N GLY A 149 2.71 -2.63 2.80
CA GLY A 149 2.58 -1.16 2.78
C GLY A 149 3.92 -0.43 2.72
N LYS A 150 4.95 -0.94 3.42
CA LYS A 150 6.32 -0.38 3.41
C LYS A 150 6.99 -0.56 2.04
N ILE A 151 6.78 -1.70 1.38
CA ILE A 151 7.26 -1.98 0.01
C ILE A 151 6.65 -0.99 -0.98
N LEU A 152 5.33 -0.79 -0.92
CA LEU A 152 4.64 0.19 -1.77
C LEU A 152 5.12 1.63 -1.49
N MET A 153 5.28 2.02 -0.22
CA MET A 153 5.84 3.32 0.14
C MET A 153 7.29 3.47 -0.34
N ARG A 154 8.10 2.41 -0.28
CA ARG A 154 9.47 2.43 -0.80
C ARG A 154 9.48 2.72 -2.29
N GLN A 155 8.60 2.04 -3.02
CA GLN A 155 8.44 2.26 -4.45
C GLN A 155 8.05 3.72 -4.75
N ALA A 156 7.15 4.33 -3.98
CA ALA A 156 6.80 5.74 -4.12
C ALA A 156 8.02 6.67 -3.90
N VAL A 157 8.83 6.38 -2.88
CA VAL A 157 10.08 7.11 -2.61
C VAL A 157 11.06 6.97 -3.78
N ASP A 158 11.24 5.76 -4.32
CA ASP A 158 12.17 5.51 -5.41
C ASP A 158 11.72 6.19 -6.72
N ILE A 159 10.42 6.18 -7.04
CA ILE A 159 9.87 6.97 -8.16
C ILE A 159 10.15 8.46 -7.98
N SER A 160 9.92 8.99 -6.78
CA SER A 160 10.21 10.38 -6.47
C SER A 160 11.70 10.71 -6.65
N ARG A 161 12.61 9.80 -6.30
CA ARG A 161 14.05 9.96 -6.55
C ARG A 161 14.39 9.95 -8.04
N ASP A 162 13.82 9.02 -8.79
CA ASP A 162 14.06 8.89 -10.23
C ASP A 162 13.59 10.13 -11.01
N LEU A 163 12.54 10.79 -10.55
CA LEU A 163 12.06 12.07 -11.07
C LEU A 163 12.89 13.28 -10.62
N GLY A 164 13.90 13.08 -9.76
CA GLY A 164 14.74 14.14 -9.20
C GLY A 164 14.11 14.88 -8.00
N PHE A 165 13.00 14.38 -7.47
CA PHE A 165 12.24 14.98 -6.36
C PHE A 165 12.73 14.53 -4.97
N LYS A 166 13.89 13.85 -4.91
CA LYS A 166 14.61 13.50 -3.68
C LYS A 166 13.82 12.64 -2.68
N GLY A 167 12.88 11.83 -3.18
CA GLY A 167 12.09 10.95 -2.32
C GLY A 167 10.91 11.61 -1.61
N ARG A 168 10.59 12.88 -1.94
CA ARG A 168 9.42 13.58 -1.38
C ARG A 168 8.13 12.98 -1.88
N VAL A 169 7.24 12.63 -0.94
CA VAL A 169 5.92 12.05 -1.19
C VAL A 169 4.89 12.75 -0.31
N GLY A 170 3.79 13.20 -0.90
CA GLY A 170 2.65 13.74 -0.17
C GLY A 170 1.41 12.84 -0.28
N LEU A 171 0.59 12.77 0.76
CA LEU A 171 -0.69 12.05 0.73
C LEU A 171 -1.69 12.61 1.74
N HIS A 172 -2.97 12.31 1.55
CA HIS A 172 -4.00 12.51 2.57
C HIS A 172 -4.36 11.16 3.19
N ALA A 173 -4.35 11.09 4.51
CA ALA A 173 -4.61 9.87 5.25
C ALA A 173 -6.03 9.86 5.84
N LEU A 174 -6.64 8.67 5.87
CA LEU A 174 -7.77 8.38 6.74
C LEU A 174 -7.30 8.40 8.20
N ASP A 175 -8.20 8.75 9.12
CA ASP A 175 -7.88 8.87 10.55
C ASP A 175 -7.25 7.58 11.12
N ASP A 176 -7.75 6.40 10.72
CA ASP A 176 -7.23 5.10 11.17
C ASP A 176 -5.81 4.78 10.66
N ALA A 177 -5.36 5.44 9.59
CA ALA A 177 -4.04 5.24 8.98
C ALA A 177 -3.01 6.30 9.41
N ALA A 178 -3.43 7.42 9.99
CA ALA A 178 -2.57 8.56 10.32
C ALA A 178 -1.37 8.16 11.19
N LEU A 179 -1.62 7.38 12.25
CA LEU A 179 -0.55 6.90 13.15
C LEU A 179 0.46 6.00 12.44
N TRP A 180 0.06 5.24 11.42
CA TRP A 180 0.98 4.40 10.66
C TRP A 180 1.95 5.26 9.84
N TYR A 181 1.44 6.29 9.15
CA TYR A 181 2.31 7.22 8.39
C TYR A 181 3.27 7.99 9.30
N GLU A 182 2.78 8.48 10.43
CA GLU A 182 3.61 9.23 11.37
C GLU A 182 4.68 8.35 12.04
N LYS A 183 4.28 7.18 12.58
CA LYS A 183 5.15 6.38 13.46
C LYS A 183 5.92 5.28 12.76
N LYS A 184 5.41 4.73 11.66
CA LYS A 184 6.04 3.62 10.94
C LYS A 184 6.73 4.05 9.66
N ILE A 185 6.27 5.14 9.05
CA ILE A 185 6.88 5.70 7.84
C ILE A 185 7.70 6.95 8.13
N GLY A 186 7.40 7.69 9.20
CA GLY A 186 8.13 8.91 9.57
C GLY A 186 7.67 10.14 8.79
N MET A 187 6.43 10.15 8.30
CA MET A 187 5.86 11.32 7.63
C MET A 187 5.45 12.39 8.63
N VAL A 188 5.54 13.65 8.23
CA VAL A 188 5.14 14.81 9.03
C VAL A 188 3.69 15.17 8.70
N SER A 189 2.84 15.29 9.71
CA SER A 189 1.51 15.87 9.56
C SER A 189 1.59 17.38 9.35
N LEU A 190 0.85 17.87 8.36
CA LEU A 190 0.68 19.29 8.05
C LEU A 190 -0.76 19.76 8.34
N GLY A 191 -1.52 18.95 9.08
CA GLY A 191 -2.90 19.24 9.48
C GLY A 191 -3.95 18.85 8.45
N ARG A 192 -5.21 19.06 8.81
CA ARG A 192 -6.37 18.71 7.97
C ARG A 192 -6.53 19.69 6.80
N ASP A 193 -6.85 19.16 5.62
CA ASP A 193 -7.13 19.94 4.42
C ASP A 193 -8.64 19.95 4.11
N PRO A 194 -9.36 21.07 4.34
CA PRO A 194 -10.80 21.18 4.06
C PRO A 194 -11.17 20.95 2.59
N LYS A 195 -10.22 21.03 1.66
CA LYS A 195 -10.45 20.79 0.23
C LYS A 195 -10.32 19.32 -0.17
N LYS A 196 -9.88 18.46 0.76
CA LYS A 196 -9.65 17.02 0.56
C LYS A 196 -10.39 16.24 1.63
N GLU A 197 -11.71 16.40 1.66
CA GLU A 197 -12.60 15.69 2.60
C GLU A 197 -12.25 15.91 4.08
N ASN A 198 -11.51 16.99 4.39
CA ASN A 198 -10.99 17.28 5.72
C ASN A 198 -10.07 16.18 6.27
N LEU A 199 -9.40 15.44 5.38
CA LEU A 199 -8.39 14.44 5.70
C LEU A 199 -7.09 15.10 6.17
N GLU A 200 -6.34 14.40 7.00
CA GLU A 200 -5.05 14.87 7.47
C GLU A 200 -3.99 14.71 6.38
N TYR A 201 -3.28 15.79 6.10
CA TYR A 201 -2.26 15.84 5.06
C TYR A 201 -0.88 15.51 5.62
N PHE A 202 -0.18 14.59 4.97
CA PHE A 202 1.16 14.13 5.36
C PHE A 202 2.17 14.34 4.23
N GLU A 203 3.41 14.66 4.62
CA GLU A 203 4.56 14.68 3.70
C GLU A 203 5.74 13.90 4.26
N LEU A 204 6.40 13.12 3.40
CA LEU A 204 7.69 12.51 3.68
C LEU A 204 8.80 13.48 3.26
N GLU A 205 9.61 13.91 4.23
CA GLU A 205 10.75 14.80 4.00
C GLU A 205 11.95 14.06 3.43
N GLU A 206 12.85 14.79 2.76
CA GLU A 206 14.05 14.25 2.11
C GLU A 206 14.92 13.43 3.09
N ALA A 207 15.14 13.93 4.32
CA ALA A 207 15.92 13.23 5.33
C ALA A 207 15.23 11.92 5.79
N ALA A 208 13.91 11.94 5.96
CA ALA A 208 13.15 10.74 6.30
C ALA A 208 13.13 9.74 5.14
N ALA A 209 13.03 10.22 3.91
CA ALA A 209 13.12 9.40 2.71
C ALA A 209 14.50 8.75 2.56
N GLU A 210 15.60 9.47 2.81
CA GLU A 210 16.96 8.92 2.83
C GLU A 210 17.12 7.79 3.85
N ALA A 211 16.55 7.96 5.05
CA ALA A 211 16.52 6.92 6.08
C ALA A 211 15.48 5.82 5.82
N PHE A 212 14.63 5.97 4.80
CA PHE A 212 13.55 5.02 4.51
C PHE A 212 14.10 3.74 3.89
N TYR A 213 14.42 2.78 4.77
CA TYR A 213 14.69 1.41 4.39
C TYR A 213 13.48 0.55 4.76
N PRO A 214 12.88 -0.21 3.82
CA PRO A 214 11.71 -1.03 4.14
C PRO A 214 12.03 -2.18 5.12
N LEU A 215 13.31 -2.50 5.31
CA LEU A 215 13.79 -3.71 6.01
C LEU A 215 14.70 -3.47 7.22
N GLU A 216 15.20 -2.25 7.47
CA GLU A 216 16.13 -2.00 8.59
C GLU A 216 15.40 -1.23 9.69
N GLY A 217 15.23 -1.87 10.83
CA GLY A 217 14.54 -1.29 11.98
C GLY A 217 14.24 -2.25 13.13
N ASP A 218 14.29 -3.57 12.92
CA ASP A 218 14.19 -4.57 13.99
C ASP A 218 15.16 -5.71 13.68
N ASP A 219 16.30 -5.77 14.39
CA ASP A 219 17.34 -6.81 14.31
C ASP A 219 16.85 -8.21 14.77
N ASP A 220 15.54 -8.45 14.76
CA ASP A 220 14.97 -9.78 14.93
C ASP A 220 14.78 -10.37 13.53
N GLU A 221 15.80 -11.10 13.04
CA GLU A 221 15.71 -11.98 11.86
C GLU A 221 14.50 -12.94 11.92
N GLU A 222 13.86 -13.06 13.09
CA GLU A 222 12.68 -13.87 13.36
C GLU A 222 11.32 -13.14 13.24
N ASN A 223 11.24 -11.80 13.14
CA ASN A 223 9.96 -11.08 13.00
C ASN A 223 10.05 -9.55 12.67
N PRO A 224 10.02 -9.11 11.40
CA PRO A 224 9.98 -7.68 11.07
C PRO A 224 8.61 -7.05 11.42
N ALA A 225 8.58 -5.95 12.20
CA ALA A 225 7.34 -5.30 12.65
C ALA A 225 6.58 -4.50 11.58
#